data_AF-A0A963I7M2-F1
#
_entry.id   AF-A0A963I7M2-F1
#
_cell.length_a   1.000
_cell.length_b   1.000
_cell.length_c   1.000
_cell.angle_alpha   90.00
_cell.angle_beta   90.00
_cell.angle_gamma   90.00
#
_symmetry.space_group_name_H-M   'P 1'
#
loop_
_entity.id
_entity.type
_entity.pdbx_description
1 polymer ?
#
loop_
_entity_poly.entity_id
_entity_poly.type
_entity_poly.pdbx_seq_one_letter_code
_entity_poly.pdbx_strand_id
1 'polypeptide(L)'
;RYAVVLANPPYITVKDPELRARYRRLYPDSTAGKYALSAPFLERCFELARAGGFVGQITANSFTRRRFGKPLIERVLNRVDLRRVVNAEGAYIPGHGTPTILLFGRNQPPASASVHAILARRGEPSVPRDPARGHVWTSIAARGDELGYEDDFITVEALPRAALARHPWSLRGGCARAL
;
A
#
# COMPACT_ATOMS: atom_id res chain seq x y z
N ARG A 1 -15.47 -9.13 14.99
CA ARG A 1 -15.07 -8.32 13.83
C ARG A 1 -15.06 -6.85 14.23
N TYR A 2 -14.17 -6.03 13.67
CA TYR A 2 -13.88 -4.67 14.15
C TYR A 2 -14.39 -3.58 13.20
N ALA A 3 -14.70 -2.39 13.73
CA ALA A 3 -15.07 -1.24 12.91
C ALA A 3 -13.87 -0.65 12.14
N VAL A 4 -12.68 -0.70 12.75
CA VAL A 4 -11.41 -0.24 12.19
C VAL A 4 -10.33 -1.28 12.52
N VAL A 5 -9.47 -1.59 11.56
CA VAL A 5 -8.28 -2.42 11.74
C VAL A 5 -7.08 -1.62 11.24
N LEU A 6 -6.08 -1.42 12.10
CA LEU A 6 -4.81 -0.77 11.76
C LEU A 6 -3.67 -1.76 11.97
N ALA A 7 -2.70 -1.79 11.05
CA ALA A 7 -1.59 -2.73 11.13
C ALA A 7 -0.26 -2.13 10.64
N ASN A 8 0.81 -2.54 11.32
CA ASN A 8 2.20 -2.42 10.90
C ASN A 8 2.79 -3.85 10.92
N PRO A 9 2.62 -4.63 9.82
CA PRO A 9 2.95 -6.04 9.79
C PRO A 9 4.47 -6.23 9.79
N PRO A 10 4.97 -7.42 10.17
CA PRO A 10 6.39 -7.72 10.11
C PRO A 10 6.92 -7.75 8.67
N TYR A 11 8.08 -7.11 8.44
CA TYR A 11 8.72 -6.92 7.13
C TYR A 11 9.66 -8.07 6.79
N ILE A 12 9.17 -9.31 6.88
CA ILE A 12 9.97 -10.51 6.73
C ILE A 12 9.33 -11.52 5.78
N THR A 13 10.12 -12.49 5.34
CA THR A 13 9.60 -13.71 4.73
C THR A 13 9.44 -14.81 5.78
N VAL A 14 8.55 -15.76 5.53
CA VAL A 14 8.30 -16.89 6.44
C VAL A 14 9.38 -17.95 6.23
N LYS A 15 10.39 -17.95 7.11
CA LYS A 15 11.53 -18.88 7.05
C LYS A 15 11.12 -20.32 7.35
N ASP A 16 10.31 -20.49 8.40
CA ASP A 16 9.80 -21.79 8.83
C ASP A 16 8.91 -22.44 7.74
N PRO A 17 9.23 -23.67 7.29
CA PRO A 17 8.51 -24.32 6.22
C PRO A 17 7.08 -24.75 6.60
N GLU A 18 6.84 -25.15 7.85
CA GLU A 18 5.53 -25.58 8.33
C GLU A 18 4.58 -24.40 8.46
N LEU A 19 5.03 -23.29 9.05
CA LEU A 19 4.28 -22.03 9.11
C LEU A 19 4.01 -21.50 7.71
N ARG A 20 5.00 -21.56 6.80
CA ARG A 20 4.81 -21.14 5.42
C ARG A 20 3.75 -21.98 4.70
N ALA A 21 3.72 -23.29 4.93
CA ALA A 21 2.71 -24.19 4.37
C ALA A 21 1.32 -23.91 4.99
N ARG A 22 1.27 -23.69 6.30
CA ARG A 22 0.04 -23.33 7.02
C ARG A 22 -0.58 -22.04 6.48
N TYR A 23 0.21 -20.97 6.34
CA TYR A 23 -0.29 -19.70 5.82
C TYR A 23 -0.73 -19.80 4.36
N ARG A 24 -0.10 -20.64 3.53
CA ARG A 24 -0.58 -20.89 2.16
C ARG A 24 -1.96 -21.55 2.14
N ARG A 25 -2.24 -22.46 3.08
CA ARG A 25 -3.55 -23.10 3.20
C ARG A 25 -4.62 -22.12 3.69
N LEU A 26 -4.25 -21.23 4.62
CA LEU A 26 -5.18 -20.25 5.19
C LEU A 26 -5.44 -19.07 4.26
N TYR A 27 -4.43 -18.62 3.52
CA TYR A 27 -4.43 -17.38 2.72
C TYR A 27 -3.93 -17.62 1.28
N PRO A 28 -4.61 -18.49 0.50
CA PRO A 28 -4.18 -18.83 -0.86
C PRO A 28 -4.28 -17.64 -1.83
N ASP A 29 -5.11 -16.64 -1.51
CA ASP A 29 -5.35 -15.48 -2.38
C ASP A 29 -4.31 -14.37 -2.23
N SER A 30 -3.44 -14.42 -1.21
CA SER A 30 -2.34 -13.46 -1.02
C SER A 30 -0.94 -14.09 -0.99
N THR A 31 -0.85 -15.42 -1.06
CA THR A 31 0.43 -16.15 -0.97
C THR A 31 0.78 -16.85 -2.29
N ALA A 32 1.94 -16.53 -2.87
CA ALA A 32 2.49 -17.24 -4.02
C ALA A 32 4.02 -17.27 -3.99
N GLY A 33 4.61 -18.40 -4.42
CA GLY A 33 6.06 -18.57 -4.45
C GLY A 33 6.72 -18.24 -3.11
N LYS A 34 7.84 -17.51 -3.14
CA LYS A 34 8.42 -16.84 -1.96
C LYS A 34 7.69 -15.51 -1.76
N TYR A 35 6.92 -15.40 -0.67
CA TYR A 35 6.12 -14.21 -0.34
C TYR A 35 6.61 -13.53 0.95
N ALA A 36 6.36 -12.23 1.07
CA ALA A 36 6.52 -11.50 2.32
C ALA A 36 5.28 -11.69 3.20
N LEU A 37 5.46 -11.80 4.52
CA LEU A 37 4.37 -12.03 5.47
C LEU A 37 3.34 -10.88 5.47
N SER A 38 3.73 -9.69 5.02
CA SER A 38 2.82 -8.55 4.87
C SER A 38 1.65 -8.79 3.91
N ALA A 39 1.77 -9.72 2.95
CA ALA A 39 0.70 -10.02 1.99
C ALA A 39 -0.50 -10.72 2.65
N PRO A 40 -0.34 -11.90 3.29
CA PRO A 40 -1.43 -12.51 4.05
C PRO A 40 -1.84 -11.70 5.27
N PHE A 41 -0.96 -10.86 5.82
CA PHE A 41 -1.35 -9.95 6.90
C PHE A 41 -2.39 -8.92 6.44
N LEU A 42 -2.24 -8.37 5.23
CA LEU A 42 -3.20 -7.43 4.66
C LEU A 42 -4.55 -8.07 4.39
N GLU A 43 -4.56 -9.27 3.81
CA GLU A 43 -5.78 -10.08 3.64
C GLU A 43 -6.47 -10.29 4.99
N ARG A 44 -5.71 -10.69 6.02
CA ARG A 44 -6.24 -10.89 7.36
C ARG A 44 -6.81 -9.61 7.97
N CYS A 45 -6.24 -8.44 7.69
CA CYS A 45 -6.80 -7.18 8.18
C CYS A 45 -8.21 -6.93 7.63
N PHE A 46 -8.46 -7.24 6.35
CA PHE A 46 -9.80 -7.14 5.76
C PHE A 46 -10.77 -8.18 6.34
N GLU A 47 -10.34 -9.42 6.59
CA GLU A 47 -11.20 -10.44 7.22
C GLU A 47 -11.63 -10.08 8.66
N LEU A 48 -10.75 -9.40 9.40
CA LEU A 48 -11.00 -8.95 10.76
C LEU A 48 -11.97 -7.77 10.82
N ALA A 49 -11.95 -6.90 9.81
CA ALA A 49 -12.89 -5.80 9.68
C ALA A 49 -14.31 -6.31 9.42
N ARG A 50 -15.32 -5.70 10.05
CA ARG A 50 -16.73 -5.96 9.74
C ARG A 50 -17.05 -5.50 8.30
N ALA A 51 -18.18 -5.94 7.75
CA ALA A 51 -18.64 -5.43 6.45
C ALA A 51 -18.68 -3.89 6.47
N GLY A 52 -18.06 -3.25 5.48
CA GLY A 52 -17.89 -1.81 5.38
C GLY A 52 -16.94 -1.17 6.41
N GLY A 53 -16.29 -1.96 7.27
CA GLY A 53 -15.29 -1.49 8.24
C GLY A 53 -13.99 -1.04 7.56
N PHE A 54 -13.24 -0.16 8.21
CA PHE A 54 -12.04 0.45 7.67
C PHE A 54 -10.79 -0.39 7.95
N VAL A 55 -9.86 -0.40 6.99
CA VAL A 55 -8.54 -1.01 7.10
C VAL A 55 -7.49 0.02 6.74
N GLY A 56 -6.46 0.15 7.57
CA GLY A 56 -5.25 0.93 7.30
C GLY A 56 -4.01 0.09 7.55
N GLN A 57 -3.08 0.04 6.60
CA GLN A 57 -1.83 -0.70 6.78
C GLN A 57 -0.64 0.09 6.23
N ILE A 58 0.39 0.23 7.05
CA ILE A 58 1.74 0.60 6.60
C ILE A 58 2.50 -0.68 6.23
N THR A 59 3.17 -0.75 5.08
CA THR A 59 3.92 -1.95 4.65
C THR A 59 5.01 -1.58 3.65
N ALA A 60 5.89 -2.53 3.30
CA ALA A 60 6.82 -2.35 2.19
C ALA A 60 6.07 -2.34 0.86
N ASN A 61 6.48 -1.47 -0.06
CA ASN A 61 5.87 -1.33 -1.39
C ASN A 61 6.20 -2.51 -2.33
N SER A 62 7.08 -3.43 -1.93
CA SER A 62 7.65 -4.44 -2.85
C SER A 62 6.62 -5.34 -3.55
N PHE A 63 5.44 -5.57 -2.94
CA PHE A 63 4.35 -6.34 -3.55
C PHE A 63 3.80 -5.68 -4.83
N THR A 64 3.98 -4.38 -5.00
CA THR A 64 3.54 -3.63 -6.18
C THR A 64 4.30 -4.03 -7.45
N ARG A 65 5.54 -4.52 -7.32
CA ARG A 65 6.45 -4.83 -8.44
C ARG A 65 6.88 -6.31 -8.47
N ARG A 66 7.07 -6.94 -7.30
CA ARG A 66 7.58 -8.31 -7.20
C ARG A 66 6.45 -9.32 -7.40
N ARG A 67 6.74 -10.39 -8.16
CA ARG A 67 5.78 -11.43 -8.57
C ARG A 67 4.89 -11.99 -7.44
N PHE A 68 5.37 -12.03 -6.20
CA PHE A 68 4.58 -12.52 -5.07
C PHE A 68 3.34 -11.65 -4.76
N GLY A 69 3.35 -10.38 -5.15
CA GLY A 69 2.24 -9.46 -4.92
C GLY A 69 1.12 -9.55 -5.95
N LYS A 70 1.32 -10.28 -7.06
CA LYS A 70 0.28 -10.54 -8.06
C LYS A 70 -1.03 -11.08 -7.46
N PRO A 71 -1.04 -12.18 -6.68
CA PRO A 71 -2.27 -12.67 -6.05
C PRO A 71 -2.87 -11.65 -5.08
N LEU A 72 -2.06 -10.99 -4.25
CA LEU A 72 -2.53 -9.94 -3.33
C LEU A 72 -3.27 -8.82 -4.06
N ILE A 73 -2.73 -8.34 -5.18
CA ILE A 73 -3.36 -7.29 -5.98
C ILE A 73 -4.63 -7.81 -6.65
N GLU A 74 -4.52 -8.89 -7.42
CA GLU A 74 -5.58 -9.32 -8.34
C GLU A 74 -6.74 -10.05 -7.65
N ARG A 75 -6.48 -10.68 -6.48
CA ARG A 75 -7.45 -11.54 -5.79
C ARG A 75 -7.91 -11.00 -4.44
N VAL A 76 -7.13 -10.14 -3.77
CA VAL A 76 -7.51 -9.54 -2.49
C VAL A 76 -7.88 -8.07 -2.67
N LEU A 77 -6.92 -7.23 -3.07
CA LEU A 77 -7.13 -5.78 -3.17
C LEU A 77 -8.16 -5.39 -4.23
N ASN A 78 -8.29 -6.17 -5.31
CA ASN A 78 -9.30 -5.97 -6.34
C ASN A 78 -10.74 -6.28 -5.85
N ARG A 79 -10.91 -7.02 -4.75
CA ARG A 79 -12.24 -7.39 -4.20
C ARG A 79 -12.74 -6.45 -3.11
N VAL A 80 -11.89 -5.56 -2.63
CA VAL A 80 -12.21 -4.61 -1.55
C VAL A 80 -12.24 -3.17 -2.07
N ASP A 81 -12.92 -2.30 -1.35
CA ASP A 81 -12.97 -0.88 -1.65
C ASP A 81 -11.70 -0.19 -1.17
N LEU A 82 -10.58 -0.42 -1.88
CA LEU A 82 -9.37 0.38 -1.73
C LEU A 82 -9.68 1.85 -2.01
N ARG A 83 -9.46 2.72 -1.03
CA ARG A 83 -9.82 4.16 -1.10
C ARG A 83 -8.61 5.05 -1.30
N ARG A 84 -7.49 4.70 -0.67
CA ARG A 84 -6.28 5.51 -0.72
C ARG A 84 -5.01 4.66 -0.77
N VAL A 85 -4.07 5.11 -1.60
CA VAL A 85 -2.72 4.56 -1.71
C VAL A 85 -1.72 5.70 -1.51
N VAL A 86 -0.84 5.60 -0.53
CA VAL A 86 0.21 6.59 -0.27
C VAL A 86 1.55 5.94 -0.53
N ASN A 87 2.21 6.26 -1.65
CA ASN A 87 3.57 5.82 -1.90
C ASN A 87 4.55 6.74 -1.15
N ALA A 88 5.04 6.26 -0.01
CA ALA A 88 5.97 6.97 0.86
C ALA A 88 7.44 6.46 0.69
N GLU A 89 7.78 5.86 -0.45
CA GLU A 89 9.13 5.35 -0.77
C GLU A 89 10.24 6.41 -0.64
N GLY A 90 9.90 7.70 -0.81
CA GLY A 90 10.83 8.80 -0.68
C GLY A 90 11.00 9.37 0.73
N ALA A 91 10.09 9.06 1.67
CA ALA A 91 10.10 9.64 3.01
C ALA A 91 11.07 8.90 3.93
N TYR A 92 11.79 9.64 4.77
CA TYR A 92 12.60 9.04 5.83
C TYR A 92 11.73 8.68 7.04
N ILE A 93 11.53 7.38 7.27
CA ILE A 93 10.79 6.87 8.42
C ILE A 93 11.79 6.15 9.34
N PRO A 94 12.07 6.67 10.56
CA PRO A 94 13.01 6.04 11.48
C PRO A 94 12.65 4.59 11.80
N GLY A 95 13.65 3.70 11.78
CA GLY A 95 13.44 2.26 11.98
C GLY A 95 12.85 1.53 10.76
N HIS A 96 12.53 2.24 9.68
CA HIS A 96 11.94 1.70 8.46
C HIS A 96 12.88 1.86 7.27
N GLY A 97 13.82 0.92 7.11
CA GLY A 97 14.80 0.91 6.01
C GLY A 97 14.24 0.44 4.65
N THR A 98 12.92 0.27 4.52
CA THR A 98 12.28 -0.25 3.30
C THR A 98 11.38 0.79 2.66
N PRO A 99 11.36 0.90 1.32
CA PRO A 99 10.36 1.66 0.59
C PRO A 99 8.94 1.40 1.10
N THR A 100 8.30 2.44 1.64
CA THR A 100 7.06 2.30 2.41
C THR A 100 5.84 2.69 1.58
N ILE A 101 4.73 1.99 1.79
CA ILE A 101 3.42 2.32 1.24
C ILE A 101 2.38 2.24 2.36
N LEU A 102 1.43 3.17 2.36
CA LEU A 102 0.25 3.14 3.22
C LEU A 102 -0.98 2.82 2.36
N LEU A 103 -1.78 1.88 2.80
CA LEU A 103 -2.99 1.43 2.12
C LEU A 103 -4.19 1.66 3.03
N PHE A 104 -5.23 2.29 2.50
CA PHE A 104 -6.49 2.48 3.20
C PHE A 104 -7.66 2.00 2.35
N GLY A 105 -8.56 1.24 2.95
CA GLY A 105 -9.74 0.71 2.26
C GLY A 105 -10.86 0.32 3.21
N ARG A 106 -11.95 -0.19 2.64
CA ARG A 106 -13.09 -0.72 3.38
C ARG A 106 -13.34 -2.17 3.02
N ASN A 107 -13.74 -2.98 4.00
CA ASN A 107 -14.13 -4.37 3.78
C ASN A 107 -15.54 -4.46 3.15
N GLN A 108 -15.64 -4.01 1.90
CA GLN A 108 -16.83 -4.02 1.06
C GLN A 108 -16.38 -4.07 -0.40
N PRO A 109 -17.26 -4.46 -1.35
CA PRO A 109 -16.93 -4.37 -2.77
C PRO A 109 -16.57 -2.94 -3.20
N PRO A 110 -15.76 -2.77 -4.26
CA PRO A 110 -15.43 -1.45 -4.81
C PRO A 110 -16.65 -0.53 -4.99
N ALA A 111 -16.57 0.68 -4.43
CA ALA A 111 -17.66 1.67 -4.51
C ALA A 111 -17.32 2.88 -5.41
N SER A 112 -16.10 2.96 -5.95
CA SER A 112 -15.64 4.05 -6.81
C SER A 112 -14.79 3.50 -7.96
N ALA A 113 -14.90 4.11 -9.14
CA ALA A 113 -14.06 3.81 -10.30
C ALA A 113 -12.62 4.32 -10.15
N SER A 114 -12.35 5.18 -9.16
CA SER A 114 -11.03 5.74 -8.89
C SER A 114 -10.58 5.53 -7.44
N VAL A 115 -9.26 5.59 -7.24
CA VAL A 115 -8.57 5.49 -5.94
C VAL A 115 -7.70 6.73 -5.76
N HIS A 116 -7.83 7.39 -4.61
CA HIS A 116 -7.03 8.56 -4.26
C HIS A 116 -5.58 8.14 -4.03
N ALA A 117 -4.63 8.61 -4.83
CA ALA A 117 -3.24 8.19 -4.71
C ALA A 117 -2.28 9.36 -4.57
N ILE A 118 -1.33 9.17 -3.65
CA ILE A 118 -0.16 10.03 -3.51
C ILE A 118 1.01 9.23 -4.09
N LEU A 119 1.54 9.70 -5.20
CA LEU A 119 2.62 9.08 -5.94
C LEU A 119 3.96 9.72 -5.56
N ALA A 120 5.01 8.92 -5.45
CA ALA A 120 6.34 9.42 -5.13
C ALA A 120 7.03 9.97 -6.40
N ARG A 121 7.64 11.15 -6.29
CA ARG A 121 8.49 11.76 -7.34
C ARG A 121 9.97 11.73 -6.94
N ARG A 122 10.30 12.37 -5.81
CA ARG A 122 11.65 12.52 -5.29
C ARG A 122 11.69 12.11 -3.82
N GLY A 123 12.79 11.47 -3.40
CA GLY A 123 13.05 11.17 -2.00
C GLY A 123 13.67 12.34 -1.24
N GLU A 124 13.80 12.18 0.07
CA GLU A 124 14.53 13.13 0.92
C GLU A 124 15.96 13.35 0.37
N PRO A 125 16.44 14.60 0.27
CA PRO A 125 17.79 14.89 -0.23
C PRO A 125 18.88 14.40 0.73
N SER A 126 18.55 14.26 2.01
CA SER A 126 19.40 13.70 3.07
C SER A 126 18.51 13.24 4.22
N VAL A 127 19.08 12.52 5.20
CA VAL A 127 18.33 12.15 6.41
C VAL A 127 17.90 13.44 7.14
N PRO A 128 16.58 13.70 7.31
CA PRO A 128 16.10 14.91 7.98
C PRO A 128 16.54 14.95 9.44
N ARG A 129 16.86 16.15 9.94
CA ARG A 129 17.17 16.36 11.36
C ARG A 129 15.97 16.04 12.26
N ASP A 130 14.77 16.40 11.80
CA ASP A 130 13.49 16.02 12.42
C ASP A 130 12.70 15.22 11.39
N PRO A 131 12.59 13.89 11.53
CA PRO A 131 11.83 13.04 10.61
C PRO A 131 10.36 13.46 10.45
N ALA A 132 9.74 14.04 11.48
CA ALA A 132 8.36 14.53 11.39
C ALA A 132 8.23 15.79 10.50
N ARG A 133 9.36 16.43 10.17
CA ARG A 133 9.47 17.60 9.29
C ARG A 133 10.29 17.31 8.03
N GLY A 134 10.50 16.03 7.68
CA GLY A 134 11.08 15.66 6.39
C GLY A 134 10.27 16.25 5.24
N HIS A 135 10.92 16.61 4.12
CA HIS A 135 10.27 17.29 3.03
C HIS A 135 9.16 16.44 2.39
N VAL A 136 9.43 15.15 2.19
CA VAL A 136 8.47 14.22 1.58
C VAL A 136 7.30 13.98 2.53
N TRP A 137 7.57 13.73 3.82
CA TRP A 137 6.50 13.51 4.80
C TRP A 137 5.63 14.75 4.97
N THR A 138 6.25 15.93 5.05
CA THR A 138 5.53 17.21 5.17
C THR A 138 4.63 17.44 3.95
N SER A 139 5.13 17.17 2.75
CA SER A 139 4.34 17.29 1.52
C SER A 139 3.14 16.34 1.53
N ILE A 140 3.36 15.05 1.85
CA ILE A 140 2.28 14.05 2.00
C ILE A 140 1.24 14.52 3.02
N ALA A 141 1.67 14.95 4.21
CA ALA A 141 0.78 15.30 5.31
C ALA A 141 0.00 16.60 5.06
N ALA A 142 0.62 17.60 4.44
CA ALA A 142 0.02 18.91 4.22
C ALA A 142 -0.87 18.94 2.98
N ARG A 143 -0.52 18.19 1.93
CA ARG A 143 -1.10 18.33 0.58
C ARG A 143 -1.68 17.05 0.02
N GLY A 144 -1.50 15.92 0.71
CA GLY A 144 -1.93 14.60 0.24
C GLY A 144 -3.43 14.44 0.05
N ASP A 145 -4.26 15.37 0.50
CA ASP A 145 -5.72 15.39 0.26
C ASP A 145 -6.12 16.19 -1.00
N GLU A 146 -5.22 17.00 -1.55
CA GLU A 146 -5.50 17.93 -2.63
C GLU A 146 -5.34 17.26 -4.00
N LEU A 147 -6.44 16.78 -4.58
CA LEU A 147 -6.43 16.16 -5.90
C LEU A 147 -5.88 17.13 -6.96
N GLY A 148 -4.91 16.66 -7.76
CA GLY A 148 -4.22 17.47 -8.76
C GLY A 148 -2.98 18.22 -8.23
N TYR A 149 -2.70 18.15 -6.92
CA TYR A 149 -1.50 18.75 -6.36
C TYR A 149 -0.23 18.06 -6.86
N GLU A 150 0.79 18.86 -7.14
CA GLU A 150 2.13 18.39 -7.48
C GLU A 150 3.19 19.35 -6.93
N ASP A 151 4.24 18.78 -6.34
CA ASP A 151 5.48 19.48 -5.97
C ASP A 151 6.69 18.60 -6.27
N ASP A 152 7.89 18.99 -5.84
CA ASP A 152 9.12 18.23 -6.08
C ASP A 152 9.08 16.78 -5.56
N PHE A 153 8.23 16.47 -4.58
CA PHE A 153 8.25 15.22 -3.83
C PHE A 153 7.09 14.29 -4.16
N ILE A 154 5.89 14.83 -4.42
CA ILE A 154 4.68 14.05 -4.67
C ILE A 154 3.86 14.55 -5.85
N THR A 155 3.03 13.65 -6.38
CA THR A 155 1.87 13.97 -7.21
C THR A 155 0.63 13.37 -6.54
N VAL A 156 -0.47 14.10 -6.44
CA VAL A 156 -1.74 13.62 -5.90
C VAL A 156 -2.74 13.47 -7.04
N GLU A 157 -3.16 12.24 -7.33
CA GLU A 157 -4.05 11.96 -8.46
C GLU A 157 -5.10 10.89 -8.13
N ALA A 158 -6.15 10.83 -8.94
CA ALA A 158 -7.18 9.80 -8.87
C ALA A 158 -6.82 8.68 -9.85
N LEU A 159 -6.23 7.58 -9.37
CA LEU A 159 -5.88 6.45 -10.23
C LEU A 159 -7.16 5.72 -10.66
N PRO A 160 -7.30 5.35 -11.95
CA PRO A 160 -8.33 4.41 -12.35
C PRO A 160 -8.17 3.10 -11.56
N ARG A 161 -9.24 2.63 -10.93
CA ARG A 161 -9.22 1.36 -10.19
C ARG A 161 -8.81 0.19 -11.09
N ALA A 162 -9.17 0.23 -12.37
CA ALA A 162 -8.74 -0.75 -13.36
C ALA A 162 -7.21 -0.87 -13.47
N ALA A 163 -6.47 0.24 -13.32
CA ALA A 163 -5.01 0.24 -13.29
C ALA A 163 -4.45 -0.43 -12.02
N LEU A 164 -5.19 -0.33 -10.90
CA LEU A 164 -4.84 -0.99 -9.64
C LEU A 164 -5.36 -2.43 -9.53
N ALA A 165 -6.21 -2.87 -10.46
CA ALA A 165 -6.74 -4.24 -10.48
C ALA A 165 -5.72 -5.27 -11.00
N ARG A 166 -4.59 -4.82 -11.59
CA ARG A 166 -3.59 -5.66 -12.25
C ARG A 166 -2.21 -5.41 -11.67
N HIS A 167 -1.42 -6.47 -11.51
CA HIS A 167 0.00 -6.36 -11.17
C HIS A 167 0.84 -6.26 -12.46
N PRO A 168 1.90 -5.42 -12.52
CA PRO A 168 2.43 -4.58 -11.44
C PRO A 168 1.76 -3.19 -11.38
N TRP A 169 1.86 -2.50 -10.23
CA TRP A 169 1.46 -1.10 -10.10
C TRP A 169 2.62 -0.16 -10.41
N SER A 170 2.35 0.87 -11.21
CA SER A 170 3.23 2.02 -11.39
C SER A 170 2.77 3.18 -10.50
N LEU A 171 3.50 3.44 -9.43
CA LEU A 171 3.19 4.47 -8.42
C LEU A 171 4.19 5.64 -8.42
N ARG A 172 4.70 6.00 -9.60
CA ARG A 172 5.65 7.11 -9.79
C ARG A 172 4.90 8.37 -10.26
N GLY A 173 5.12 9.49 -9.60
CA GLY A 173 4.56 10.79 -9.99
C GLY A 173 5.36 11.48 -11.09
N GLY A 174 4.81 12.55 -11.66
CA GLY A 174 5.45 13.38 -12.68
C GLY A 174 5.58 12.75 -14.08
N CYS A 175 4.92 11.62 -14.34
CA CYS A 175 4.75 11.11 -15.70
C CYS A 175 3.33 11.47 -16.16
N ALA A 176 3.20 12.22 -17.26
CA ALA A 176 1.92 12.43 -17.91
C ALA A 176 1.32 11.06 -18.26
N ARG A 177 0.23 10.70 -17.59
CA ARG A 177 -0.56 9.52 -17.97
C ARG A 177 -1.41 9.95 -19.15
N ALA A 178 -1.18 9.34 -20.30
CA ALA A 178 -2.10 9.49 -21.43
C ALA A 178 -3.50 9.07 -20.94
N LEU A 179 -4.44 10.01 -21.04
CA LEU A 179 -5.87 9.77 -20.80
C LEU A 179 -6.41 8.77 -21.81
#